data_AF-A0A5S9NEP0-F1
#
_entry.id   AF-A0A5S9NEP0-F1
#
_cell.length_a   1.000
_cell.length_b   1.000
_cell.length_c   1.000
_cell.angle_alpha   90.00
_cell.angle_beta   90.00
_cell.angle_gamma   90.00
#
_symmetry.space_group_name_H-M   'P 1'
#
loop_
_entity.id
_entity.type
_entity.pdbx_description
1 polymer ?
#
loop_
_entity_poly.entity_id
_entity_poly.type
_entity_poly.pdbx_seq_one_letter_code
_entity_poly.pdbx_strand_id
1 'polypeptide(L)'
;MSEPRIDHVEIEIDGARTRVAVDLEESPLGWLARRRGRDGRSFVSPVQLIAGERLRVDFTRAGMTPRLGADWEAVARGSRRGLVPGLNASEAMLAARQRLSRALEATGPEFSGLLLDVCCFLKGVEQIERERGWPARTAKVVLSLALDRLARHYGLGEVAQGPERTRGRAWRAGEATGDPSQ
;
A
#
# COMPACT_ATOMS: atom_id res chain seq x y z
N MET A 1 5.07 -25.31 -10.05
CA MET A 1 5.24 -23.87 -10.33
C MET A 1 3.85 -23.28 -10.41
N SER A 2 3.40 -22.56 -9.38
CA SER A 2 2.16 -21.78 -9.48
C SER A 2 2.42 -20.57 -10.36
N GLU A 3 1.53 -20.25 -11.29
CA GLU A 3 1.58 -19.00 -12.02
C GLU A 3 1.27 -17.83 -11.08
N PRO A 4 2.09 -16.75 -11.08
CA PRO A 4 1.84 -15.59 -10.24
C PRO A 4 0.49 -14.99 -10.58
N ARG A 5 -0.40 -14.91 -9.58
CA ARG A 5 -1.70 -14.25 -9.75
C ARG A 5 -1.50 -12.74 -9.74
N ILE A 6 -1.36 -12.20 -10.95
CA ILE A 6 -1.34 -10.75 -11.21
C ILE A 6 -2.78 -10.23 -11.24
N ASP A 7 -3.17 -9.47 -10.22
CA ASP A 7 -4.44 -8.74 -10.23
C ASP A 7 -4.19 -7.33 -10.79
N HIS A 8 -5.10 -6.83 -11.63
CA HIS A 8 -5.06 -5.44 -12.11
C HIS A 8 -6.01 -4.59 -11.29
N VAL A 9 -5.51 -3.47 -10.77
CA VAL A 9 -6.33 -2.52 -10.02
C VAL A 9 -6.19 -1.12 -10.61
N GLU A 10 -7.31 -0.41 -10.72
CA GLU A 10 -7.31 1.02 -11.04
C GLU A 10 -7.08 1.82 -9.76
N ILE A 11 -6.05 2.66 -9.78
CA ILE A 11 -5.74 3.59 -8.70
C ILE A 11 -5.52 4.99 -9.25
N GLU A 12 -5.69 5.99 -8.41
CA GLU A 12 -5.32 7.36 -8.72
C GLU A 12 -3.88 7.62 -8.25
N ILE A 13 -3.06 8.22 -9.10
CA ILE A 13 -1.71 8.68 -8.78
C ILE A 13 -1.64 10.16 -9.15
N ASP A 14 -1.49 11.04 -8.16
CA ASP A 14 -1.43 12.49 -8.36
C ASP A 14 -2.61 13.04 -9.20
N GLY A 15 -3.82 12.51 -9.00
CA GLY A 15 -5.03 12.89 -9.75
C GLY A 15 -5.23 12.15 -11.08
N ALA A 16 -4.26 11.36 -11.53
CA ALA A 16 -4.36 10.59 -12.77
C ALA A 16 -4.73 9.12 -12.51
N ARG A 17 -5.78 8.64 -13.17
CA ARG A 17 -6.19 7.23 -13.10
C ARG A 17 -5.20 6.33 -13.85
N THR A 18 -4.65 5.36 -13.15
CA THR A 18 -3.64 4.44 -13.66
C THR A 18 -4.03 3.00 -13.32
N ARG A 19 -3.95 2.11 -14.31
CA ARG A 19 -4.13 0.67 -14.12
C ARG A 19 -2.78 0.04 -13.74
N VAL A 20 -2.70 -0.53 -12.54
CA VAL A 20 -1.48 -1.14 -12.00
C VAL A 20 -1.65 -2.64 -11.88
N ALA A 21 -0.64 -3.39 -12.34
CA ALA A 21 -0.52 -4.83 -12.10
C ALA A 21 0.11 -5.05 -10.72
N VAL A 22 -0.55 -5.83 -9.88
CA VAL A 22 -0.07 -6.17 -8.54
C VAL A 22 0.11 -7.67 -8.44
N ASP A 23 1.34 -8.10 -8.18
CA ASP A 23 1.64 -9.50 -7.86
C ASP A 23 1.32 -9.77 -6.39
N LEU A 24 0.30 -10.57 -6.16
CA LEU A 24 -0.11 -10.93 -4.81
C LEU A 24 0.74 -12.07 -4.22
N GLU A 25 1.35 -12.94 -5.03
CA GLU A 25 2.03 -14.14 -4.52
C GLU A 25 3.38 -13.84 -3.87
N GLU A 26 4.09 -12.78 -4.27
CA GLU A 26 5.41 -12.40 -3.74
C GLU A 26 5.41 -11.13 -2.85
N SER A 27 4.22 -10.62 -2.51
CA SER A 27 4.05 -9.46 -1.63
C SER A 27 3.85 -9.89 -0.15
N PRO A 28 4.67 -9.38 0.80
CA PRO A 28 4.50 -9.57 2.24
C PRO A 28 3.16 -9.06 2.75
N LEU A 29 2.63 -8.00 2.12
CA LEU A 29 1.29 -7.48 2.36
C LEU A 29 0.21 -8.26 1.60
N GLY A 30 0.58 -9.04 0.59
CA GLY A 30 -0.31 -9.87 -0.22
C GLY A 30 -1.16 -10.82 0.63
N TRP A 31 -0.63 -11.38 1.72
CA TRP A 31 -1.44 -12.20 2.64
C TRP A 31 -2.50 -11.39 3.39
N LEU A 32 -2.16 -10.18 3.87
CA LEU A 32 -3.11 -9.28 4.52
C LEU A 32 -4.18 -8.75 3.55
N ALA A 33 -3.79 -8.50 2.30
CA ALA A 33 -4.68 -8.08 1.22
C ALA A 33 -5.63 -9.22 0.78
N ARG A 34 -5.19 -10.48 0.86
CA ARG A 34 -6.05 -11.66 0.57
C ARG A 34 -7.05 -11.96 1.67
N ARG A 35 -6.70 -11.72 2.93
CA ARG A 35 -7.54 -12.11 4.06
C ARG A 35 -8.70 -11.13 4.23
N ARG A 36 -9.92 -11.65 4.00
CA ARG A 36 -11.15 -10.89 4.21
C ARG A 36 -11.63 -10.98 5.66
N GLY A 37 -12.10 -9.87 6.18
CA GLY A 37 -12.78 -9.78 7.47
C GLY A 37 -14.16 -10.42 7.43
N ARG A 38 -14.86 -10.39 8.57
CA ARG A 38 -16.25 -10.87 8.70
C ARG A 38 -17.22 -10.08 7.79
N ASP A 39 -16.84 -8.86 7.45
CA ASP A 39 -17.55 -7.96 6.55
C ASP A 39 -17.18 -8.16 5.06
N GLY A 40 -16.35 -9.15 4.74
CA GLY A 40 -15.94 -9.46 3.37
C GLY A 40 -14.94 -8.48 2.77
N ARG A 41 -14.45 -7.49 3.53
CA ARG A 41 -13.44 -6.53 3.06
C ARG A 41 -12.03 -7.01 3.39
N SER A 42 -11.09 -6.74 2.49
CA SER A 42 -9.67 -6.99 2.73
C SER A 42 -9.14 -6.06 3.82
N PHE A 43 -8.21 -6.57 4.64
CA PHE A 43 -7.65 -5.78 5.73
C PHE A 43 -6.78 -4.61 5.22
N VAL A 44 -6.10 -4.83 4.10
CA VAL A 44 -5.28 -3.84 3.39
C VAL A 44 -5.94 -3.56 2.05
N SER A 45 -6.19 -2.29 1.75
CA SER A 45 -6.75 -1.89 0.45
C SER A 45 -5.70 -1.96 -0.67
N PRO A 46 -6.09 -1.99 -1.95
CA PRO A 46 -5.13 -2.02 -3.05
C PRO A 46 -4.17 -0.83 -3.06
N VAL A 47 -4.65 0.35 -2.69
CA VAL A 47 -3.83 1.56 -2.59
C VAL A 47 -2.80 1.44 -1.48
N GLN A 48 -3.21 0.95 -0.32
CA GLN A 48 -2.32 0.67 0.81
C GLN A 48 -1.26 -0.39 0.47
N LEU A 49 -1.66 -1.43 -0.26
CA LEU A 49 -0.78 -2.48 -0.75
C LEU A 49 0.31 -1.91 -1.68
N ILE A 50 -0.08 -1.11 -2.68
CA ILE A 50 0.85 -0.46 -3.61
C ILE A 50 1.80 0.48 -2.87
N ALA A 51 1.29 1.24 -1.89
CA ALA A 51 2.12 2.13 -1.07
C ALA A 51 3.21 1.37 -0.31
N GLY A 52 2.84 0.27 0.37
CA GLY A 52 3.79 -0.58 1.10
C GLY A 52 4.82 -1.26 0.19
N GLU A 53 4.38 -1.76 -0.97
CA GLU A 53 5.29 -2.35 -1.96
C GLU A 53 6.28 -1.34 -2.53
N ARG A 54 5.83 -0.11 -2.81
CA ARG A 54 6.72 0.96 -3.28
C ARG A 54 7.79 1.30 -2.24
N LEU A 55 7.42 1.37 -0.96
CA LEU A 55 8.37 1.56 0.14
C LEU A 55 9.39 0.42 0.20
N ARG A 56 8.96 -0.83 0.06
CA ARG A 56 9.83 -2.01 0.04
C ARG A 56 10.83 -1.96 -1.12
N VAL A 57 10.37 -1.60 -2.32
CA VAL A 57 11.23 -1.44 -3.50
C VAL A 57 12.31 -0.39 -3.27
N ASP A 58 11.96 0.78 -2.70
CA ASP A 58 12.93 1.82 -2.39
C ASP A 58 13.92 1.38 -1.29
N PHE A 59 13.45 0.65 -0.27
CA PHE A 59 14.32 0.06 0.76
C PHE A 59 15.35 -0.93 0.19
N THR A 60 14.91 -1.85 -0.68
CA THR A 60 15.82 -2.80 -1.34
C THR A 60 16.83 -2.09 -2.24
N ARG A 61 16.36 -1.11 -3.04
CA ARG A 61 17.24 -0.32 -3.93
C ARG A 61 18.21 0.59 -3.18
N ALA A 62 17.85 1.03 -1.97
CA ALA A 62 18.72 1.81 -1.09
C ALA A 62 19.90 1.00 -0.51
N GLY A 63 19.91 -0.32 -0.71
CA GLY A 63 20.93 -1.23 -0.19
C GLY A 63 20.89 -1.38 1.32
N MET A 64 19.71 -1.20 1.94
CA MET A 64 19.52 -1.24 3.40
C MET A 64 19.13 -2.64 3.94
N THR A 65 18.99 -3.65 3.07
CA THR A 65 18.74 -5.03 3.48
C THR A 65 19.97 -5.59 4.22
N PRO A 66 19.81 -6.16 5.43
CA PRO A 66 20.91 -6.84 6.13
C PRO A 66 21.52 -7.92 5.25
N ARG A 67 22.83 -7.81 4.97
CA ARG A 67 23.55 -8.71 4.07
C ARG A 67 23.81 -10.04 4.77
N LEU A 68 23.00 -11.06 4.51
CA LEU A 68 23.41 -12.45 4.69
C LEU A 68 24.21 -12.85 3.44
N GLY A 69 25.54 -12.86 3.59
CA GLY A 69 26.57 -13.31 2.64
C GLY A 69 26.19 -13.50 1.17
N ALA A 70 26.40 -12.48 0.33
CA ALA A 70 26.68 -12.64 -1.09
C ALA A 70 27.27 -11.33 -1.64
N ASP A 71 28.43 -11.44 -2.27
CA ASP A 71 29.12 -10.34 -2.96
C ASP A 71 28.26 -9.81 -4.13
N TRP A 72 27.83 -8.56 -4.02
CA TRP A 72 26.95 -7.89 -4.98
C TRP A 72 27.63 -7.44 -6.28
N GLU A 73 28.95 -7.60 -6.39
CA GLU A 73 29.68 -7.31 -7.64
C GLU A 73 29.23 -8.22 -8.81
N ALA A 74 28.62 -9.37 -8.51
CA ALA A 74 28.02 -10.26 -9.50
C ALA A 74 26.59 -9.84 -9.91
N VAL A 75 25.79 -9.24 -9.00
CA VAL A 75 24.38 -8.90 -9.27
C VAL A 75 24.25 -7.55 -9.99
N ALA A 76 25.15 -6.60 -9.74
CA ALA A 76 25.20 -5.32 -10.46
C ALA A 76 25.39 -5.51 -11.99
N ARG A 77 26.00 -6.62 -12.42
CA ARG A 77 26.15 -6.98 -13.84
C ARG A 77 24.91 -7.65 -14.44
N GLY A 78 24.02 -8.22 -13.62
CA GLY A 78 22.84 -8.97 -14.07
C GLY A 78 21.52 -8.19 -14.09
N SER A 79 21.35 -7.17 -13.25
CA SER A 79 20.06 -6.47 -13.11
C SER A 79 20.02 -5.11 -13.80
N ARG A 80 20.00 -5.11 -15.14
CA ARG A 80 19.60 -3.93 -15.94
C ARG A 80 18.08 -3.74 -16.00
N ARG A 81 17.30 -4.56 -15.30
CA ARG A 81 15.82 -4.61 -15.41
C ARG A 81 15.11 -3.80 -14.32
N GLY A 82 15.58 -2.57 -14.11
CA GLY A 82 15.02 -1.68 -13.08
C GLY A 82 15.83 -0.42 -12.78
N LEU A 83 16.99 -0.26 -13.44
CA LEU A 83 17.75 0.99 -13.42
C LEU A 83 17.01 2.04 -14.26
N VAL A 84 16.80 3.22 -13.70
CA VAL A 84 16.28 4.36 -14.47
C VAL A 84 17.29 4.62 -15.61
N PRO A 85 16.84 4.70 -16.88
CA PRO A 85 17.76 4.96 -17.99
C PRO A 85 18.60 6.21 -17.71
N GLY A 86 19.92 6.07 -17.71
CA GLY A 86 20.86 7.19 -17.58
C GLY A 86 21.50 7.42 -16.21
N LEU A 87 21.11 6.73 -15.14
CA LEU A 87 21.77 6.84 -13.83
C LEU A 87 22.82 5.75 -13.63
N ASN A 88 23.97 6.11 -13.04
CA ASN A 88 24.89 5.11 -12.52
C ASN A 88 24.29 4.40 -11.29
N ALA A 89 24.79 3.19 -10.96
CA ALA A 89 24.21 2.39 -9.86
C ALA A 89 24.22 3.12 -8.50
N SER A 90 25.23 3.95 -8.26
CA SER A 90 25.38 4.75 -7.05
C SER A 90 24.32 5.87 -6.96
N GLU A 91 24.05 6.57 -8.06
CA GLU A 91 23.00 7.59 -8.17
C GLU A 91 21.62 6.98 -7.95
N ALA A 92 21.36 5.80 -8.54
CA ALA A 92 20.09 5.11 -8.34
C ALA A 92 19.88 4.71 -6.87
N MET A 93 20.92 4.23 -6.19
CA MET A 93 20.89 3.92 -4.76
C MET A 93 20.67 5.18 -3.90
N LEU A 94 21.37 6.28 -4.21
CA LEU A 94 21.20 7.55 -3.50
C LEU A 94 19.77 8.10 -3.67
N ALA A 95 19.22 8.05 -4.89
CA ALA A 95 17.85 8.46 -5.17
C ALA A 95 16.83 7.58 -4.42
N ALA A 96 17.07 6.27 -4.31
CA ALA A 96 16.23 5.39 -3.51
C ALA A 96 16.28 5.72 -2.01
N ARG A 97 17.47 6.03 -1.47
CA ARG A 97 17.63 6.49 -0.08
C ARG A 97 16.86 7.77 0.20
N GLN A 98 16.92 8.73 -0.72
CA GLN A 98 16.18 9.99 -0.59
C GLN A 98 14.66 9.76 -0.60
N ARG A 99 14.15 8.92 -1.50
CA ARG A 99 12.71 8.58 -1.54
C ARG A 99 12.27 7.87 -0.26
N LEU A 100 13.06 6.90 0.22
CA LEU A 100 12.80 6.22 1.47
C LEU A 100 12.78 7.18 2.66
N SER A 101 13.78 8.06 2.79
CA SER A 101 13.85 9.06 3.88
C SER A 101 12.62 9.96 3.89
N ARG A 102 12.25 10.50 2.72
CA ARG A 102 11.07 11.36 2.57
C ARG A 102 9.78 10.65 2.93
N ALA A 103 9.64 9.37 2.57
CA ALA A 103 8.47 8.58 2.92
C ALA A 103 8.36 8.39 4.43
N LEU A 104 9.46 8.04 5.10
CA LEU A 104 9.50 7.86 6.56
C LEU A 104 9.29 9.18 7.32
N GLU A 105 9.87 10.28 6.84
CA GLU A 105 9.63 11.62 7.40
C GLU A 105 8.15 12.02 7.26
N ALA A 106 7.56 11.79 6.08
CA ALA A 106 6.16 12.11 5.84
C ALA A 106 5.20 11.29 6.71
N THR A 107 5.53 10.03 7.02
CA THR A 107 4.73 9.17 7.89
C THR A 107 4.91 9.48 9.38
N GLY A 108 6.04 10.07 9.76
CA GLY A 108 6.34 10.45 11.15
C GLY A 108 6.89 9.30 12.01
N PRO A 109 7.58 9.62 13.12
CA PRO A 109 8.23 8.63 13.98
C PRO A 109 7.27 7.60 14.59
N GLU A 110 5.98 7.93 14.67
CA GLU A 110 4.92 7.07 15.18
C GLU A 110 4.70 5.83 14.29
N PHE A 111 4.90 5.98 12.97
CA PHE A 111 4.58 4.95 11.99
C PHE A 111 5.80 4.40 11.26
N SER A 112 6.89 5.16 11.14
CA SER A 112 8.08 4.76 10.37
C SER A 112 8.65 3.43 10.81
N GLY A 113 8.77 3.21 12.12
CA GLY A 113 9.25 1.92 12.64
C GLY A 113 8.32 0.76 12.26
N LEU A 114 7.00 0.96 12.36
CA LEU A 114 6.02 -0.08 12.03
C LEU A 114 6.02 -0.41 10.53
N LEU A 115 6.12 0.61 9.69
CA LEU A 115 6.19 0.44 8.23
C LEU A 115 7.45 -0.31 7.81
N LEU A 116 8.60 0.01 8.40
CA LEU A 116 9.85 -0.74 8.16
C LEU A 116 9.74 -2.19 8.62
N ASP A 117 9.23 -2.42 9.83
CA ASP A 117 9.04 -3.76 10.36
C ASP A 117 8.18 -4.65 9.46
N VAL A 118 7.04 -4.14 8.98
CA VAL A 118 6.08 -4.92 8.20
C VAL A 118 6.45 -4.96 6.71
N CYS A 119 6.77 -3.83 6.10
CA CYS A 119 6.98 -3.74 4.65
C CYS A 119 8.40 -4.15 4.24
N CYS A 120 9.41 -3.93 5.09
CA CYS A 120 10.81 -4.13 4.73
C CYS A 120 11.41 -5.36 5.43
N PHE A 121 11.15 -5.53 6.72
CA PHE A 121 11.63 -6.68 7.51
C PHE A 121 10.65 -7.86 7.56
N LEU A 122 9.47 -7.68 6.97
CA LEU A 122 8.45 -8.73 6.78
C LEU A 122 7.99 -9.38 8.09
N LYS A 123 8.03 -8.64 9.20
CA LYS A 123 7.57 -9.13 10.50
C LYS A 123 6.05 -9.33 10.48
N GLY A 124 5.60 -10.42 11.11
CA GLY A 124 4.17 -10.70 11.31
C GLY A 124 3.53 -9.73 12.31
N VAL A 125 2.24 -9.44 12.14
CA VAL A 125 1.52 -8.50 13.02
C VAL A 125 1.47 -8.98 14.47
N GLU A 126 1.40 -10.29 14.71
CA GLU A 126 1.44 -10.88 16.05
C GLU A 126 2.82 -10.74 16.72
N GLN A 127 3.89 -10.77 15.92
CA GLN A 127 5.24 -10.49 16.40
C GLN A 127 5.37 -9.03 16.82
N ILE A 128 4.82 -8.11 16.02
CA ILE A 128 4.82 -6.68 16.31
C ILE A 128 4.06 -6.36 17.60
N GLU A 129 2.89 -6.97 17.81
CA GLU A 129 2.12 -6.77 19.03
C GLU A 129 2.92 -7.18 20.27
N ARG A 130 3.61 -8.33 20.20
CA ARG A 130 4.47 -8.80 21.28
C ARG A 130 5.67 -7.89 21.52
N GLU A 131 6.40 -7.50 20.47
CA GLU A 131 7.60 -6.65 20.59
C GLU A 131 7.27 -5.26 21.11
N ARG A 132 6.10 -4.72 20.78
CA ARG A 132 5.65 -3.38 21.18
C ARG A 132 4.77 -3.35 22.44
N GLY A 133 4.46 -4.51 23.01
CA GLY A 133 3.55 -4.62 24.16
C GLY A 133 2.11 -4.18 23.84
N TRP A 134 1.68 -4.27 22.59
CA TRP A 134 0.34 -3.86 22.18
C TRP A 134 -0.70 -4.95 22.48
N PRO A 135 -1.94 -4.58 22.84
CA PRO A 135 -3.04 -5.53 22.94
C PRO A 135 -3.29 -6.25 21.62
N ALA A 136 -3.83 -7.47 21.69
CA ALA A 136 -4.13 -8.27 20.51
C ALA A 136 -5.04 -7.51 19.53
N ARG A 137 -4.75 -7.66 18.23
CA ARG A 137 -5.47 -7.03 17.09
C ARG A 137 -5.25 -5.52 16.93
N THR A 138 -4.35 -4.91 17.69
CA THR A 138 -4.01 -3.48 17.59
C THR A 138 -3.11 -3.20 16.40
N ALA A 139 -2.11 -4.05 16.12
CA ALA A 139 -1.10 -3.78 15.10
C ALA A 139 -1.73 -3.60 13.72
N LYS A 140 -2.80 -4.35 13.45
CA LYS A 140 -3.63 -4.21 12.26
C LYS A 140 -4.14 -2.78 12.11
N VAL A 141 -4.90 -2.28 13.07
CA VAL A 141 -5.51 -0.94 13.00
C VAL A 141 -4.45 0.14 12.78
N VAL A 142 -3.34 0.08 13.54
CA VAL A 142 -2.24 1.05 13.43
C VAL A 142 -1.54 0.94 12.06
N LEU A 143 -1.34 -0.28 11.54
CA LEU A 143 -0.76 -0.50 10.22
C LEU A 143 -1.64 0.09 9.12
N SER A 144 -2.98 -0.02 9.22
CA SER A 144 -3.89 0.58 8.26
C SER A 144 -3.73 2.11 8.22
N LEU A 145 -3.70 2.77 9.39
CA LEU A 145 -3.47 4.22 9.49
C LEU A 145 -2.10 4.64 8.93
N ALA A 146 -1.07 3.84 9.20
CA ALA A 146 0.29 4.08 8.69
C ALA A 146 0.33 3.99 7.15
N LEU A 147 -0.31 2.97 6.57
CA LEU A 147 -0.37 2.77 5.13
C LEU A 147 -1.21 3.84 4.44
N ASP A 148 -2.29 4.34 5.06
CA ASP A 148 -3.04 5.50 4.54
C ASP A 148 -2.18 6.75 4.45
N ARG A 149 -1.37 7.01 5.49
CA ARG A 149 -0.45 8.15 5.49
C ARG A 149 0.64 8.00 4.44
N LEU A 150 1.17 6.79 4.27
CA LEU A 150 2.15 6.47 3.24
C LEU A 150 1.56 6.62 1.82
N ALA A 151 0.32 6.16 1.61
CA ALA A 151 -0.38 6.30 0.34
C ALA A 151 -0.55 7.78 -0.05
N ARG A 152 -0.96 8.63 0.91
CA ARG A 152 -1.04 10.08 0.70
C ARG A 152 0.31 10.69 0.33
N HIS A 153 1.41 10.26 0.95
CA HIS A 153 2.75 10.74 0.59
C HIS A 153 3.12 10.39 -0.85
N TYR A 154 2.72 9.22 -1.33
CA TYR A 154 2.96 8.80 -2.71
C TYR A 154 1.94 9.34 -3.72
N GLY A 155 0.99 10.18 -3.29
CA GLY A 155 -0.08 10.69 -4.14
C GLY A 155 -1.08 9.62 -4.58
N LEU A 156 -1.16 8.51 -3.84
CA LEU A 156 -2.03 7.38 -4.19
C LEU A 156 -3.43 7.57 -3.59
N GLY A 157 -4.45 7.39 -4.43
CA GLY A 157 -5.86 7.47 -4.05
C GLY A 157 -6.67 6.30 -4.61
N GLU A 158 -7.78 5.97 -3.93
CA GLU A 158 -8.75 5.01 -4.46
C GLU A 158 -9.61 5.67 -5.53
N VAL A 159 -9.76 5.03 -6.68
CA VAL A 159 -10.74 5.48 -7.68
C VAL A 159 -12.12 5.03 -7.20
N ALA A 160 -12.96 5.98 -6.78
CA ALA A 160 -14.35 5.70 -6.47
C ALA A 160 -15.11 5.38 -7.78
N GLN A 161 -15.22 4.10 -8.12
CA GLN A 161 -16.15 3.65 -9.15
C GLN A 161 -17.56 3.60 -8.53
N GLY A 162 -18.33 4.69 -8.72
CA GLY A 162 -19.76 4.68 -8.42
C GLY A 162 -20.49 3.66 -9.31
N PRO A 163 -21.65 3.13 -8.88
CA PRO A 163 -22.46 2.26 -9.74
C PRO A 163 -22.79 2.99 -11.05
N GLU A 164 -22.59 2.31 -12.19
CA GLU A 164 -22.81 2.84 -13.57
C GLU A 164 -24.19 3.49 -13.75
N ARG A 165 -25.16 3.12 -12.92
CA ARG A 165 -26.44 3.79 -12.77
C ARG A 165 -26.73 4.09 -11.31
N THR A 166 -26.81 5.37 -10.98
CA THR A 166 -27.54 5.82 -9.80
C THR A 166 -29.03 5.55 -10.04
N ARG A 167 -29.62 4.58 -9.33
CA ARG A 167 -31.08 4.48 -9.23
C ARG A 167 -31.55 5.75 -8.52
N GLY A 168 -32.00 6.74 -9.27
CA GLY A 168 -32.57 7.97 -8.73
C GLY A 168 -33.72 7.61 -7.79
N ARG A 169 -33.49 7.72 -6.48
CA ARG A 169 -34.60 7.74 -5.52
C ARG A 169 -35.12 9.17 -5.54
N ALA A 170 -36.16 9.38 -6.35
CA ALA A 170 -36.96 10.59 -6.22
C ALA A 170 -37.60 10.56 -4.84
N TRP A 171 -37.19 11.49 -3.98
CA TRP A 171 -37.87 11.76 -2.73
C TRP A 171 -39.24 12.33 -3.09
N ARG A 172 -40.29 11.51 -3.02
CA ARG A 172 -41.66 12.00 -3.13
C ARG A 172 -42.03 12.56 -1.77
N ALA A 173 -42.07 13.89 -1.66
CA ALA A 173 -42.83 14.52 -0.60
C ALA A 173 -44.30 14.10 -0.78
N GLY A 174 -44.87 13.43 0.21
CA GLY A 174 -46.30 13.11 0.21
C GLY A 174 -47.06 14.43 0.21
N GLU A 175 -47.87 14.67 -0.82
CA GLU A 175 -48.84 15.75 -0.80
C GLU A 175 -49.79 15.49 0.37
N ALA A 176 -49.72 16.36 1.38
CA ALA A 176 -50.70 16.41 2.44
C ALA A 176 -52.04 16.74 1.79
N THR A 177 -52.94 15.77 1.76
CA THR A 177 -54.33 15.90 1.36
C THR A 177 -54.98 16.85 2.36
N GLY A 178 -55.02 18.13 2.03
CA GLY A 178 -55.82 19.12 2.73
C GLY A 178 -57.17 19.23 2.03
N ASP A 179 -58.15 18.47 2.50
CA ASP A 179 -59.55 18.83 2.35
C ASP A 179 -60.22 18.76 3.72
N PRO A 180 -60.61 19.92 4.26
CA PRO A 180 -61.81 19.99 5.04
C PRO A 180 -62.71 21.09 4.48
N SER A 181 -63.72 20.67 3.73
CA SER A 181 -65.10 21.10 3.88
C SER A 181 -65.34 22.62 3.89
N GLN A 182 -65.81 23.19 2.77
CA GLN A 182 -66.98 24.09 2.72
C GLN A 182 -67.66 24.00 1.36
#